data_AF-A0A7X2ZRN4-F1
#
_entry.id   AF-A0A7X2ZRN4-F1
#
_cell.length_a   1.000
_cell.length_b   1.000
_cell.length_c   1.000
_cell.angle_alpha   90.00
_cell.angle_beta   90.00
_cell.angle_gamma   90.00
#
_symmetry.space_group_name_H-M   'P 1'
#
loop_
_entity.id
_entity.type
_entity.pdbx_description
1 polymer ?
#
loop_
_entity_poly.entity_id
_entity_poly.type
_entity_poly.pdbx_seq_one_letter_code
_entity_poly.pdbx_strand_id
1 'polypeptide(L)'
;MFILVGTASFFLHEFLLTDNNLGFNSLLKKAYIFHFIFSLSVIISFQLLSKNEKVFVQLGFIYIGLLVFKIAAYTAMCYPQLMGDQYLPRFYRASLLIPVFVFLGLEVFFVSKIMQRR
;
A
#
# COMPACT_ATOMS: atom_id res chain seq x y z
N MET A 1 7.36 10.01 -10.38
CA MET A 1 7.74 8.59 -10.19
C MET A 1 6.69 7.83 -9.37
N PHE A 2 6.53 8.11 -8.06
CA PHE A 2 5.59 7.37 -7.20
C PHE A 2 4.15 7.34 -7.75
N ILE A 3 3.59 8.52 -8.06
CA ILE A 3 2.24 8.66 -8.59
C ILE A 3 2.09 7.90 -9.92
N LEU A 4 3.05 8.07 -10.83
CA LEU A 4 3.04 7.43 -12.14
C LEU A 4 3.05 5.91 -12.03
N VAL A 5 3.93 5.32 -11.21
CA VAL A 5 3.99 3.86 -11.06
C VAL A 5 2.72 3.33 -10.38
N GLY A 6 2.20 4.05 -9.38
CA GLY A 6 0.94 3.69 -8.71
C GLY A 6 -0.26 3.70 -9.65
N THR A 7 -0.42 4.76 -10.46
CA THR A 7 -1.53 4.85 -11.42
C THR A 7 -1.38 3.88 -12.58
N ALA A 8 -0.18 3.75 -13.15
CA ALA A 8 0.09 2.78 -14.22
C ALA A 8 -0.18 1.34 -13.76
N SER A 9 0.21 1.00 -12.53
CA SER A 9 -0.09 -0.31 -11.95
C SER A 9 -1.59 -0.55 -11.80
N PHE A 10 -2.35 0.46 -11.36
CA PHE A 10 -3.81 0.33 -11.25
C PHE A 10 -4.45 0.03 -12.60
N PHE A 11 -4.14 0.84 -13.63
CA PHE A 11 -4.71 0.63 -14.96
C PHE A 11 -4.27 -0.69 -15.60
N LEU A 12 -3.01 -1.09 -15.41
CA LEU A 12 -2.52 -2.38 -15.90
C LEU A 12 -3.25 -3.54 -15.21
N HIS A 13 -3.45 -3.46 -13.90
CA HIS A 13 -4.15 -4.49 -13.15
C HIS A 13 -5.63 -4.57 -13.54
N GLU A 14 -6.30 -3.43 -13.71
CA GLU A 14 -7.67 -3.36 -14.22
C GLU A 14 -7.77 -3.91 -15.65
N PHE A 15 -6.83 -3.59 -16.53
CA PHE A 15 -6.80 -4.09 -17.91
C PHE A 15 -6.58 -5.61 -18.00
N LEU A 16 -5.72 -6.17 -17.14
CA LEU A 16 -5.47 -7.62 -17.11
C LEU A 16 -6.64 -8.42 -16.52
N LEU A 17 -7.44 -7.78 -15.66
CA LEU A 17 -8.65 -8.34 -15.11
C LEU A 17 -9.82 -8.01 -16.03
N THR A 18 -9.91 -8.74 -17.14
CA THR A 18 -10.99 -8.66 -18.13
C THR A 18 -12.32 -9.21 -17.60
N ASP A 19 -12.70 -8.89 -16.37
CA ASP A 19 -13.94 -9.38 -15.75
C ASP A 19 -14.78 -8.20 -15.24
N ASN A 20 -16.06 -8.19 -15.62
CA ASN A 20 -17.01 -7.12 -15.32
C ASN A 20 -17.57 -7.22 -13.90
N ASN A 21 -16.83 -7.81 -12.96
CA ASN A 21 -17.27 -7.92 -11.58
C ASN A 21 -17.15 -6.54 -10.89
N LEU A 22 -18.22 -5.75 -11.00
CA LEU A 22 -18.33 -4.41 -10.43
C LEU A 22 -18.02 -4.37 -8.93
N GLY A 23 -18.36 -5.43 -8.19
CA GLY A 23 -18.06 -5.55 -6.76
C GLY A 23 -16.56 -5.65 -6.50
N PHE A 24 -15.86 -6.48 -7.29
CA PHE A 24 -14.41 -6.62 -7.18
C PHE A 24 -13.67 -5.36 -7.61
N ASN A 25 -14.06 -4.71 -8.71
CA ASN A 25 -13.40 -3.50 -9.20
C ASN A 25 -13.50 -2.34 -8.17
N SER A 26 -14.64 -2.21 -7.50
CA SER A 26 -14.81 -1.26 -6.40
C SER A 26 -13.87 -1.57 -5.23
N LEU A 27 -13.74 -2.83 -4.84
CA LEU A 27 -12.83 -3.27 -3.79
C LEU A 27 -11.37 -3.06 -4.17
N LEU A 28 -11.00 -3.38 -5.40
CA LEU A 28 -9.65 -3.19 -5.94
C LEU A 28 -9.27 -1.70 -5.91
N LYS A 29 -10.18 -0.83 -6.36
CA LYS A 29 -9.99 0.61 -6.28
C LYS A 29 -9.78 1.09 -4.84
N LYS A 30 -10.57 0.60 -3.88
CA LYS A 30 -10.37 0.91 -2.45
C LYS A 30 -9.00 0.46 -1.96
N ALA A 31 -8.54 -0.73 -2.34
CA ALA A 31 -7.22 -1.23 -1.98
C ALA A 31 -6.09 -0.34 -2.52
N TYR A 32 -6.13 0.02 -3.81
CA TYR A 32 -5.14 0.93 -4.40
C TYR A 32 -5.13 2.30 -3.73
N ILE A 33 -6.31 2.89 -3.49
CA ILE A 33 -6.41 4.20 -2.82
C ILE A 33 -5.85 4.13 -1.39
N PHE A 34 -6.21 3.09 -0.63
CA PHE A 34 -5.70 2.89 0.72
C PHE A 34 -4.17 2.85 0.74
N HIS A 35 -3.57 1.97 -0.08
CA HIS A 35 -2.12 1.82 -0.12
C HIS A 35 -1.42 3.07 -0.65
N PHE A 36 -1.99 3.73 -1.66
CA PHE A 36 -1.47 4.98 -2.19
C PHE A 36 -1.42 6.08 -1.12
N ILE A 37 -2.55 6.36 -0.46
CA ILE A 37 -2.65 7.43 0.54
C ILE A 37 -1.74 7.12 1.73
N PHE A 38 -1.77 5.87 2.23
CA PHE A 38 -0.94 5.46 3.35
C PHE A 38 0.54 5.64 3.04
N SER A 39 1.02 5.07 1.93
CA SER A 39 2.44 5.16 1.55
C SER A 39 2.89 6.58 1.27
N LEU A 40 2.04 7.40 0.64
CA LEU A 40 2.34 8.81 0.41
C LEU A 40 2.47 9.57 1.74
N SER A 41 1.54 9.33 2.68
CA SER A 41 1.59 9.92 4.02
C SER A 41 2.85 9.52 4.79
N VAL A 42 3.25 8.24 4.72
CA VAL A 42 4.50 7.76 5.33
C VAL A 42 5.71 8.46 4.71
N ILE A 43 5.82 8.51 3.38
CA ILE A 43 6.96 9.13 2.69
C ILE A 43 7.07 10.62 3.07
N ILE A 44 5.96 11.37 3.05
CA ILE A 44 5.93 12.79 3.44
C ILE A 44 6.34 12.95 4.90
N SER A 45 5.76 12.16 5.81
CA SER A 45 6.07 12.22 7.24
C SER A 45 7.55 11.92 7.49
N PHE A 46 8.10 10.89 6.85
CA PHE A 46 9.52 10.53 6.97
C PHE A 46 10.43 11.63 6.44
N GLN A 47 10.08 12.26 5.32
CA GLN A 47 10.86 13.36 4.76
C GLN A 47 10.88 14.61 5.66
N LEU A 48 9.80 14.84 6.42
CA LEU A 48 9.76 15.92 7.42
C LEU A 48 10.54 15.54 8.69
N LEU A 49 10.31 14.34 9.22
CA LEU A 49 10.92 13.85 10.45
C LEU A 49 12.42 13.60 10.31
N SER A 50 12.91 13.23 9.12
CA SER A 50 14.33 12.98 8.86
C SER A 50 15.22 14.20 9.04
N LYS A 51 14.64 15.41 9.13
CA LYS A 51 15.38 16.65 9.41
C LYS A 51 15.80 16.77 10.88
N ASN A 52 15.18 16.02 11.79
CA ASN A 52 15.51 16.03 13.21
C ASN A 52 16.40 14.82 13.55
N GLU A 53 17.63 15.06 14.00
CA GLU A 53 18.62 14.00 14.25
C GLU A 53 18.16 12.96 15.27
N LYS A 54 17.48 13.39 16.35
CA LYS A 54 17.02 12.49 17.40
C LYS A 54 15.98 11.50 16.88
N VAL A 55 15.08 12.00 16.02
CA VAL A 55 14.02 11.18 15.41
C VAL A 55 14.58 10.33 14.28
N PHE A 56 15.58 10.83 13.54
CA PHE A 56 16.21 10.12 12.43
C PHE A 56 16.72 8.73 12.83
N VAL A 57 17.39 8.61 13.98
CA VAL A 57 17.89 7.33 14.51
C VAL A 57 16.77 6.33 14.79
N GLN A 58 15.56 6.81 15.11
CA GLN A 58 14.40 5.98 15.43
C GLN A 58 13.51 5.68 14.21
N LEU A 59 13.74 6.33 13.06
CA LEU A 59 12.87 6.18 11.87
C LEU A 59 12.75 4.74 11.39
N GLY A 60 13.82 3.93 11.50
CA GLY A 60 13.75 2.50 11.15
C GLY A 60 12.76 1.72 12.03
N PHE A 61 12.77 1.97 13.34
CA PHE A 61 11.83 1.34 14.27
C PHE A 61 10.39 1.83 14.04
N ILE A 62 10.21 3.14 13.84
CA ILE A 62 8.91 3.74 13.50
C ILE A 62 8.36 3.13 12.20
N TYR A 63 9.22 2.89 11.21
CA TYR A 63 8.83 2.31 9.93
C TYR A 63 8.28 0.89 10.09
N ILE A 64 8.95 0.05 10.87
CA ILE A 64 8.48 -1.32 11.16
C ILE A 64 7.11 -1.28 11.85
N GLY A 65 6.93 -0.41 12.84
CA GLY A 65 5.64 -0.23 13.50
C GLY A 65 4.53 0.20 12.55
N LEU A 66 4.83 1.15 11.65
CA LEU A 66 3.89 1.59 10.61
C LEU A 66 3.56 0.49 9.60
N LEU A 67 4.51 -0.37 9.24
CA LEU A 67 4.24 -1.52 8.37
C LEU A 67 3.26 -2.51 9.01
N VAL A 68 3.46 -2.86 10.28
CA VAL A 68 2.53 -3.72 11.03
C VAL A 68 1.15 -3.08 11.09
N PHE A 69 1.09 -1.79 11.42
CA PHE A 69 -0.15 -1.03 11.45
C PHE A 69 -0.86 -1.00 10.08
N LYS A 70 -0.12 -0.79 8.99
CA LYS A 70 -0.63 -0.78 7.62
C LYS A 70 -1.30 -2.10 7.26
N ILE A 71 -0.64 -3.22 7.57
CA ILE A 71 -1.15 -4.57 7.32
C ILE A 71 -2.44 -4.77 8.12
N ALA A 72 -2.44 -4.47 9.41
CA ALA A 72 -3.62 -4.60 10.27
C ALA A 72 -4.79 -3.73 9.77
N ALA A 73 -4.53 -2.47 9.44
CA ALA A 73 -5.54 -1.55 8.94
C ALA A 73 -6.12 -1.99 7.59
N TYR A 74 -5.28 -2.48 6.67
CA TYR A 74 -5.74 -3.02 5.40
C TYR A 74 -6.60 -4.27 5.58
N THR A 75 -6.16 -5.21 6.41
CA THR A 75 -6.92 -6.42 6.71
C THR A 75 -8.25 -6.10 7.38
N ALA A 76 -8.30 -5.11 8.27
CA ALA A 76 -9.54 -4.65 8.88
C ALA A 76 -10.49 -4.01 7.85
N MET A 77 -9.96 -3.17 6.93
CA MET A 77 -10.74 -2.53 5.87
C MET A 77 -11.36 -3.55 4.90
N CYS A 78 -10.62 -4.60 4.58
CA CYS A 78 -11.02 -5.64 3.63
C CYS A 78 -11.52 -6.93 4.32
N TYR A 79 -11.79 -6.89 5.62
CA TYR A 79 -12.17 -8.07 6.42
C TYR A 79 -13.35 -8.85 5.83
N PRO A 80 -14.50 -8.24 5.49
CA PRO A 80 -15.64 -9.01 4.99
C PRO A 80 -15.36 -9.72 3.66
N GLN A 81 -14.44 -9.23 2.83
CA GLN A 81 -14.11 -9.82 1.53
C GLN A 81 -12.92 -10.79 1.57
N LEU A 82 -12.00 -10.60 2.52
CA LEU A 82 -10.83 -11.47 2.73
C LEU A 82 -11.12 -12.65 3.66
N MET A 83 -11.87 -12.41 4.74
CA MET A 83 -12.04 -13.31 5.88
C MET A 83 -13.51 -13.57 6.25
N GLY A 84 -14.46 -12.83 5.67
CA GLY A 84 -15.90 -13.00 5.92
C GLY A 84 -16.60 -13.96 4.95
N ASP A 85 -17.92 -14.09 5.15
CA ASP A 85 -18.80 -15.01 4.42
C ASP A 85 -19.09 -14.58 2.96
N GLN A 86 -18.63 -13.40 2.53
CA GLN A 86 -18.79 -12.98 1.15
C GLN A 86 -17.91 -13.83 0.23
N TYR A 87 -18.57 -14.55 -0.68
CA TYR A 87 -17.92 -15.39 -1.67
C TYR A 87 -17.10 -14.52 -2.63
N LEU A 88 -15.80 -14.49 -2.43
CA LEU A 88 -14.84 -13.94 -3.39
C LEU A 88 -13.94 -15.08 -3.84
N PRO A 89 -13.92 -15.42 -5.14
CA PRO A 89 -13.06 -16.49 -5.65
C PRO A 89 -11.61 -16.29 -5.21
N ARG A 90 -10.91 -17.39 -4.93
CA ARG A 90 -9.54 -17.36 -4.41
C ARG A 90 -8.58 -16.55 -5.29
N PHE A 91 -8.80 -16.56 -6.61
CA PHE A 91 -8.06 -15.73 -7.57
C PHE A 91 -8.20 -14.23 -7.25
N TYR A 92 -9.42 -13.72 -7.14
CA TYR A 92 -9.68 -12.31 -6.79
C TYR A 92 -9.12 -11.93 -5.42
N ARG A 93 -9.23 -12.81 -4.43
CA ARG A 93 -8.59 -12.60 -3.11
C ARG A 93 -7.08 -12.44 -3.23
N ALA A 94 -6.41 -13.27 -4.03
CA ALA A 94 -4.98 -13.17 -4.26
C ALA A 94 -4.60 -11.89 -5.02
N SER A 95 -5.42 -11.46 -5.99
CA SER A 95 -5.20 -10.22 -6.74
C SER A 95 -5.20 -8.98 -5.83
N LEU A 96 -5.94 -8.97 -4.72
CA LEU A 96 -5.90 -7.88 -3.73
C LEU A 96 -4.55 -7.73 -3.02
N LEU A 97 -3.62 -8.68 -3.17
CA LEU A 97 -2.24 -8.56 -2.67
C LEU A 97 -1.32 -7.79 -3.63
N ILE A 98 -1.65 -7.73 -4.92
CA ILE A 98 -0.85 -6.99 -5.92
C ILE A 98 -0.66 -5.51 -5.53
N PRO A 99 -1.71 -4.74 -5.17
CA PRO A 99 -1.53 -3.38 -4.69
C PRO A 99 -0.58 -3.29 -3.48
N VAL A 100 -0.64 -4.27 -2.56
CA VAL A 100 0.24 -4.31 -1.38
C VAL A 100 1.70 -4.33 -1.81
N PHE A 101 2.07 -5.25 -2.70
CA PHE A 101 3.46 -5.40 -3.15
C PHE A 101 3.97 -4.19 -3.94
N VAL A 102 3.13 -3.63 -4.82
CA VAL A 102 3.47 -2.45 -5.62
C VAL A 102 3.79 -1.27 -4.72
N PHE A 103 2.90 -0.96 -3.77
CA PHE A 103 3.09 0.18 -2.89
C PHE A 103 4.14 -0.06 -1.81
N LEU A 104 4.29 -1.29 -1.32
CA LEU A 104 5.37 -1.64 -0.38
C LEU A 104 6.74 -1.47 -1.04
N GLY A 105 6.93 -1.97 -2.27
CA GLY A 105 8.18 -1.81 -3.00
C GLY A 105 8.54 -0.34 -3.25
N LEU A 106 7.55 0.46 -3.68
CA LEU A 106 7.74 1.91 -3.83
C LEU A 106 8.06 2.59 -2.49
N GLU A 107 7.31 2.28 -1.44
CA GLU A 107 7.50 2.87 -0.12
C GLU A 107 8.89 2.56 0.45
N VAL A 108 9.33 1.30 0.42
CA VAL A 108 10.66 0.89 0.87
C VAL A 108 11.74 1.61 0.06
N PHE A 109 11.59 1.72 -1.26
CA PHE A 109 12.55 2.44 -2.11
C PHE A 109 12.70 3.91 -1.68
N PHE A 110 11.59 4.64 -1.50
CA PHE A 110 11.63 6.04 -1.09
C PHE A 110 12.12 6.22 0.35
N VAL A 111 11.64 5.40 1.29
CA VAL A 111 12.05 5.46 2.70
C VAL A 111 13.54 5.15 2.84
N SER A 112 14.04 4.12 2.15
CA SER A 112 15.48 3.78 2.15
C SER A 112 16.31 4.94 1.62
N LYS A 113 15.87 5.59 0.54
CA LYS A 113 16.55 6.76 -0.02
C LYS A 113 16.55 7.96 0.93
N ILE A 114 15.48 8.14 1.73
CA ILE A 114 15.42 9.19 2.77
C ILE A 114 16.40 8.86 3.91
N MET A 115 16.47 7.60 4.33
CA MET A 115 17.35 7.14 5.41
C MET A 115 18.83 7.08 4.98
N GLN A 116 19.14 6.92 3.70
CA GLN A 116 20.52 6.95 3.16
C GLN A 116 21.06 8.37 2.90
N ARG A 117 20.22 9.42 3.01
CA ARG A 117 20.66 10.81 2.78
C ARG A 117 21.50 11.41 3.93
N ARG A 118 21.99 10.56 4.83
CA ARG A 118 23.03 10.86 5.81
C ARG A 118 24.11 9.80 5.74
#